data_AF-A0A1X0VB14-F1
#
_entry.id   AF-A0A1X0VB14-F1
#
_cell.length_a   1.000
_cell.length_b   1.000
_cell.length_c   1.000
_cell.angle_alpha   90.00
_cell.angle_beta   90.00
_cell.angle_gamma   90.00
#
_symmetry.space_group_name_H-M   'P 1'
#
loop_
_entity.id
_entity.type
_entity.pdbx_description
1 polymer ?
#
loop_
_entity_poly.entity_id
_entity_poly.type
_entity_poly.pdbx_seq_one_letter_code
_entity_poly.pdbx_strand_id
1 'polypeptide(L)'
;MKKDNNHFVELLQNLSLNDEEQFFVNNAIHQLKDNHEREDLVIRNLIGDFRPLALQQKLSPQGLQFFTELVKPNFKEDISLWLPIWLGTIH
;
A
#
# COMPACT_ATOMS: atom_id res chain seq x y z
N MET A 1 0.77 13.91 -21.27
CA MET A 1 1.08 13.11 -20.07
C MET A 1 -0.10 12.20 -19.81
N LYS A 2 0.02 10.89 -20.08
CA LYS A 2 -0.99 9.94 -19.63
C LYS A 2 -0.90 9.95 -18.10
N LYS A 3 -1.98 10.35 -17.41
CA LYS A 3 -2.13 9.99 -16.01
C LYS A 3 -2.29 8.48 -16.02
N ASP A 4 -1.18 7.76 -15.84
CA ASP A 4 -1.26 6.38 -15.41
C ASP A 4 -1.88 6.47 -14.01
N ASN A 5 -3.21 6.34 -13.95
CA ASN A 5 -3.96 6.31 -12.69
C ASN A 5 -3.61 5.00 -11.98
N ASN A 6 -2.42 4.94 -11.41
CA ASN A 6 -2.01 3.83 -10.58
C ASN A 6 -2.67 4.03 -9.21
N HIS A 7 -3.87 3.47 -9.06
CA HIS A 7 -4.63 3.53 -7.81
C HIS A 7 -3.83 2.94 -6.63
N PHE A 8 -2.88 2.03 -6.90
CA PHE A 8 -2.00 1.52 -5.85
C PHE A 8 -0.99 2.58 -5.39
N VAL A 9 -0.36 3.33 -6.30
CA VAL A 9 0.49 4.48 -5.92
C VAL A 9 -0.32 5.53 -5.17
N GLU A 10 -1.52 5.84 -5.63
CA GLU A 10 -2.40 6.82 -4.98
C GLU A 10 -2.78 6.37 -3.56
N LEU A 11 -3.13 5.10 -3.38
CA LEU A 11 -3.36 4.52 -2.06
C LEU A 11 -2.14 4.73 -1.15
N LEU A 12 -0.96 4.32 -1.62
CA LEU A 12 0.30 4.42 -0.85
C LEU A 12 0.62 5.86 -0.44
N GLN A 13 0.37 6.85 -1.30
CA GLN A 13 0.62 8.26 -1.02
C GLN A 13 -0.32 8.87 0.02
N ASN A 14 -1.49 8.27 0.26
CA ASN A 14 -2.49 8.75 1.20
C ASN A 14 -2.51 7.96 2.51
N LEU A 15 -1.62 6.98 2.68
CA LEU A 15 -1.47 6.29 3.96
C LEU A 15 -0.81 7.22 4.99
N SER A 16 -1.35 7.27 6.19
CA SER A 16 -0.76 7.98 7.34
C SER A 16 -0.24 6.95 8.34
N LEU A 17 1.04 6.59 8.19
CA LEU A 17 1.65 5.50 8.94
C LEU A 17 2.73 6.02 9.89
N ASN A 18 3.20 5.18 10.81
CA ASN A 18 4.37 5.49 11.62
C ASN A 18 5.66 5.45 10.77
N ASP A 19 6.77 5.95 11.32
CA ASP A 19 8.03 6.08 10.57
C ASP A 19 8.55 4.76 9.98
N GLU A 20 8.40 3.65 10.70
CA GLU A 20 8.86 2.32 10.25
C GLU A 20 8.02 1.82 9.06
N GLU A 21 6.70 1.92 9.13
CA GLU A 21 5.79 1.56 8.04
C GLU A 21 5.91 2.50 6.84
N GLN A 22 6.06 3.80 7.09
CA GLN A 22 6.22 4.82 6.05
C GLN A 22 7.51 4.62 5.27
N PHE A 23 8.57 4.12 5.89
CA PHE A 23 9.81 3.74 5.20
C PHE A 23 9.53 2.71 4.10
N PHE A 24 8.80 1.63 4.42
CA PHE A 24 8.44 0.59 3.45
C PHE A 24 7.53 1.12 2.35
N VAL A 25 6.53 1.95 2.70
CA VAL A 25 5.63 2.58 1.74
C VAL A 25 6.37 3.53 0.79
N ASN A 26 7.29 4.35 1.31
CA ASN A 26 8.10 5.25 0.48
C ASN A 26 8.99 4.47 -0.49
N ASN A 27 9.57 3.35 -0.04
CA ASN A 27 10.34 2.46 -0.92
C ASN A 27 9.45 1.86 -2.02
N ALA A 28 8.24 1.41 -1.71
CA ALA A 28 7.29 0.91 -2.69
C ALA A 28 6.89 1.98 -3.72
N ILE A 29 6.64 3.22 -3.27
CA ILE A 29 6.35 4.36 -4.18
C ILE A 29 7.53 4.60 -5.13
N HIS A 30 8.77 4.59 -4.63
CA HIS A 30 9.98 4.76 -5.45
C HIS A 30 10.12 3.61 -6.47
N GLN A 31 9.90 2.37 -6.06
CA GLN A 31 9.91 1.21 -6.95
C GLN A 31 8.91 1.36 -8.11
N LEU A 32 7.69 1.84 -7.81
CA LEU A 32 6.62 2.00 -8.81
C LEU A 32 6.86 3.20 -9.74
N LYS A 33 7.33 4.33 -9.21
CA LYS A 33 7.41 5.59 -9.96
C LYS A 33 8.75 5.80 -10.66
N ASP A 34 9.85 5.48 -9.98
CA ASP A 34 11.20 5.81 -10.43
C ASP A 34 11.84 4.61 -11.11
N ASN A 35 11.72 3.42 -10.49
CA ASN A 35 12.27 2.18 -11.05
C ASN A 35 11.35 1.51 -12.08
N HIS A 36 10.09 1.95 -12.18
CA HIS A 36 9.06 1.35 -13.05
C HIS A 36 8.90 -0.17 -12.81
N GLU A 37 9.07 -0.61 -11.55
CA GLU A 37 8.88 -2.00 -11.17
C GLU A 37 7.42 -2.42 -11.33
N ARG A 38 7.21 -3.71 -11.55
CA ARG A 38 5.87 -4.26 -11.70
C ARG A 38 5.13 -4.24 -10.37
N GLU A 39 3.86 -3.81 -10.39
CA GLU A 39 3.02 -3.75 -9.19
C GLU A 39 2.94 -5.08 -8.43
N ASP A 40 2.86 -6.22 -9.12
CA ASP A 40 2.78 -7.53 -8.47
C ASP A 40 4.05 -7.87 -7.66
N LEU A 41 5.22 -7.43 -8.16
CA LEU A 41 6.47 -7.57 -7.43
C LEU A 41 6.49 -6.65 -6.20
N VAL A 42 6.08 -5.39 -6.37
CA VAL A 42 6.05 -4.40 -5.28
C VAL A 42 5.06 -4.81 -4.19
N ILE A 43 3.86 -5.29 -4.56
CA ILE A 43 2.85 -5.82 -3.63
C ILE A 43 3.44 -6.99 -2.84
N ARG A 44 4.09 -7.94 -3.51
CA ARG A 44 4.70 -9.11 -2.86
C ARG A 44 5.79 -8.68 -1.86
N ASN A 45 6.64 -7.73 -2.24
CA ASN A 45 7.69 -7.21 -1.38
C ASN A 45 7.09 -6.51 -0.15
N LEU A 46 6.10 -5.66 -0.36
CA LEU A 46 5.44 -4.91 0.71
C LEU A 46 4.70 -5.83 1.69
N ILE A 47 4.09 -6.93 1.22
CA ILE A 47 3.55 -7.99 2.09
C ILE A 47 4.68 -8.61 2.95
N GLY A 48 5.84 -8.84 2.34
CA GLY A 48 7.02 -9.36 3.04
C GLY A 48 7.50 -8.43 4.14
N ASP A 49 7.53 -7.13 3.87
CA ASP A 49 7.99 -6.09 4.81
C ASP A 49 7.01 -5.89 5.98
N PHE A 50 5.70 -5.88 5.71
CA PHE A 50 4.67 -5.68 6.74
C PHE A 50 4.41 -6.93 7.58
N ARG A 51 4.64 -8.14 7.05
CA ARG A 51 4.32 -9.40 7.74
C ARG A 51 5.03 -9.54 9.10
N PRO A 52 6.34 -9.28 9.26
CA PRO A 52 6.99 -9.28 10.56
C PRO A 52 6.36 -8.30 11.56
N LEU A 53 6.02 -7.09 11.11
CA LEU A 53 5.36 -6.07 11.94
C LEU A 53 3.97 -6.54 12.40
N ALA A 54 3.21 -7.18 11.50
CA ALA A 54 1.91 -7.77 11.80
C ALA A 54 2.02 -8.88 12.86
N LEU A 55 2.98 -9.79 12.70
CA LEU A 55 3.22 -10.89 13.64
C LEU A 55 3.65 -10.39 15.03
N GLN A 56 4.37 -9.28 15.08
CA GLN A 56 4.78 -8.62 16.31
C GLN A 56 3.74 -7.66 16.88
N GLN A 57 2.56 -7.52 16.24
CA GLN A 57 1.52 -6.56 16.61
C GLN A 57 2.03 -5.10 16.72
N LYS A 58 2.99 -4.75 15.86
CA LYS A 58 3.59 -3.42 15.79
C LYS A 58 2.96 -2.50 14.75
N LEU A 59 2.06 -3.05 13.93
CA LEU A 59 1.36 -2.25 12.94
C LEU A 59 0.44 -1.22 13.61
N SER A 60 0.50 0.01 13.11
CA SER A 60 -0.49 1.04 13.37
C SER A 60 -1.88 0.54 12.96
N PRO A 61 -2.98 1.08 13.52
CA PRO A 61 -4.33 0.70 13.11
C PRO A 61 -4.53 0.82 11.60
N GLN A 62 -4.03 1.91 10.99
CA GLN A 62 -4.10 2.12 9.55
C GLN A 62 -3.21 1.14 8.78
N GLY A 63 -1.99 0.87 9.28
CA GLY A 63 -1.07 -0.11 8.69
C GLY A 63 -1.61 -1.54 8.72
N LEU A 64 -2.31 -1.93 9.78
CA LEU A 64 -2.96 -3.23 9.90
C LEU A 64 -4.14 -3.36 8.94
N GLN A 65 -4.97 -2.32 8.85
CA GLN A 65 -6.10 -2.28 7.91
C GLN A 65 -5.58 -2.38 6.47
N PHE A 66 -4.54 -1.62 6.13
CA PHE A 66 -3.90 -1.66 4.82
C PHE A 66 -3.31 -3.05 4.53
N PHE A 67 -2.57 -3.63 5.46
CA PHE A 67 -1.96 -4.95 5.29
C PHE A 67 -3.01 -6.06 5.08
N THR A 68 -4.12 -6.01 5.82
CA THR A 68 -5.23 -6.99 5.69
C THR A 68 -5.81 -7.01 4.29
N GLU A 69 -5.81 -5.85 3.63
CA GLU A 69 -6.36 -5.69 2.29
C GLU A 69 -5.32 -6.03 1.23
N LEU A 70 -4.07 -5.64 1.45
CA LEU A 70 -2.92 -5.96 0.61
C LEU A 70 -2.74 -7.47 0.41
N VAL A 71 -3.04 -8.29 1.43
CA VAL A 71 -2.91 -9.76 1.35
C VAL A 71 -4.09 -10.46 0.68
N LYS A 72 -5.16 -9.74 0.31
CA LYS A 72 -6.31 -10.34 -0.39
C LYS A 72 -5.92 -10.76 -1.81
N PRO A 73 -6.47 -11.89 -2.31
CA PRO A 73 -6.12 -12.40 -3.63
C PRO A 73 -6.50 -11.45 -4.78
N ASN A 74 -7.55 -10.64 -4.61
CA ASN A 74 -8.04 -9.71 -5.63
C ASN A 74 -7.69 -8.25 -5.32
N PHE A 75 -6.67 -8.00 -4.49
CA PHE A 75 -6.31 -6.65 -4.06
C PHE A 75 -6.20 -5.66 -5.24
N LYS A 76 -5.55 -6.07 -6.33
CA LYS A 76 -5.35 -5.19 -7.50
C LYS A 76 -6.66 -4.79 -8.18
N GLU A 77 -7.59 -5.72 -8.36
CA GLU A 77 -8.92 -5.44 -8.88
C GLU A 77 -9.73 -4.60 -7.88
N ASP A 78 -9.63 -4.94 -6.60
CA ASP A 78 -10.40 -4.33 -5.53
C ASP A 78 -10.00 -2.86 -5.34
N ILE A 79 -8.70 -2.48 -5.34
CA ILE A 79 -8.18 -1.09 -5.19
C ILE A 79 -9.00 -0.07 -5.99
N SER A 80 -9.32 -0.37 -7.23
CA SER A 80 -10.03 0.57 -8.09
C SER A 80 -11.46 0.86 -7.61
N LEU A 81 -12.08 -0.07 -6.88
CA LEU A 81 -13.47 0.03 -6.40
C LEU A 81 -13.58 0.72 -5.04
N TRP A 82 -12.70 0.38 -4.11
CA TRP A 82 -12.75 0.84 -2.72
C TRP A 82 -11.83 2.02 -2.37
N LEU A 83 -10.84 2.38 -3.21
CA LEU A 83 -9.99 3.55 -2.95
C LEU A 83 -10.80 4.84 -2.69
N PRO A 84 -11.87 5.16 -3.43
CA PRO A 84 -12.69 6.34 -3.13
C PRO A 84 -13.35 6.29 -1.75
N ILE A 85 -13.75 5.09 -1.30
CA ILE A 85 -14.36 4.87 0.01
C ILE A 85 -13.30 5.05 1.09
N TRP A 86 -12.13 4.44 0.90
CA TRP A 86 -11.00 4.53 1.81
C TRP A 86 -10.56 5.98 2.02
N LEU A 87 -10.33 6.73 0.94
CA LEU A 87 -9.96 8.15 0.99
C LEU A 87 -11.03 9.02 1.68
N GLY A 88 -12.31 8.64 1.59
CA GLY A 88 -13.40 9.32 2.29
C GLY A 88 -13.48 9.01 3.80
N THR A 89 -12.83 7.94 4.26
CA THR A 89 -12.83 7.51 5.68
C THR A 89 -11.62 7.98 6.47
N ILE A 90 -10.53 8.39 5.81
CA ILE A 90 -9.41 9.08 6.45
C ILE A 90 -9.77 10.57 6.58
N HIS A 91 -10.31 10.96 7.74
CA HIS A 91 -10.53 12.34 8.20
C HIS A 91 -10.14 12.47 9.67
#